data_AF-A0A2N1PVZ7-F1
#
_entry.id   AF-A0A2N1PVZ7-F1
#
_cell.length_a   1.000
_cell.length_b   1.000
_cell.length_c   1.000
_cell.angle_alpha   90.00
_cell.angle_beta   90.00
_cell.angle_gamma   90.00
#
_symmetry.space_group_name_H-M   'P 1'
#
loop_
_entity.id
_entity.type
_entity.pdbx_description
1 polymer ?
#
loop_
_entity_poly.entity_id
_entity_poly.type
_entity_poly.pdbx_seq_one_letter_code
_entity_poly.pdbx_strand_id
1 'polypeptide(L)'
;MNKVVIIGYGPAGITAAIYLKRAGIDPLVIGKDLGALDGYSSLVENYYGLSEPIEGRKLIKQGDDQAKKLGIKIITDSVISLKQEDSHFIIVTEKGKYTSESVLLATGKTRQTLNIPGFNTYRGKG
;
A
#
# COMPACT_ATOMS: atom_id res chain seq x y z
N MET A 1 -21.16 2.99 3.29
CA MET A 1 -20.61 1.65 3.01
C MET A 1 -19.80 1.74 1.72
N ASN A 2 -18.57 1.24 1.68
CA ASN A 2 -17.74 1.29 0.48
C ASN A 2 -17.97 0.06 -0.38
N LYS A 3 -17.86 0.16 -1.71
CA LYS A 3 -17.86 -1.04 -2.56
C LYS A 3 -16.59 -1.86 -2.34
N VAL A 4 -15.44 -1.19 -2.34
CA VAL A 4 -14.13 -1.85 -2.15
C VAL A 4 -13.27 -1.05 -1.16
N VAL A 5 -12.70 -1.75 -0.18
CA VAL A 5 -11.62 -1.23 0.68
C VAL A 5 -10.32 -1.95 0.33
N ILE A 6 -9.25 -1.18 0.12
CA ILE A 6 -7.91 -1.68 -0.14
C ILE A 6 -7.06 -1.42 1.11
N ILE A 7 -6.44 -2.47 1.65
CA ILE A 7 -5.58 -2.38 2.83
C ILE A 7 -4.12 -2.41 2.39
N GLY A 8 -3.49 -1.24 2.39
CA GLY A 8 -2.11 -0.97 1.95
C GLY A 8 -2.06 -0.01 0.77
N TYR A 9 -1.25 1.05 0.88
CA TYR A 9 -1.04 2.05 -0.19
C TYR A 9 0.31 1.92 -0.89
N GLY A 10 0.92 0.73 -0.88
CA GLY A 10 2.07 0.42 -1.73
C GLY A 10 1.70 0.28 -3.21
N PRO A 11 2.65 -0.08 -4.09
CA PRO A 11 2.41 -0.18 -5.53
C PRO A 11 1.22 -1.08 -5.91
N ALA A 12 1.04 -2.21 -5.22
CA ALA A 12 -0.09 -3.11 -5.45
C ALA A 12 -1.44 -2.44 -5.15
N GLY A 13 -1.57 -1.80 -3.98
CA GLY A 13 -2.82 -1.18 -3.55
C GLY A 13 -3.17 0.06 -4.36
N ILE A 14 -2.18 0.91 -4.66
CA ILE A 14 -2.38 2.10 -5.48
C ILE A 14 -2.76 1.72 -6.92
N THR A 15 -2.08 0.73 -7.51
CA THR A 15 -2.41 0.26 -8.86
C THR A 15 -3.85 -0.26 -8.89
N ALA A 16 -4.24 -1.11 -7.94
CA ALA A 16 -5.61 -1.60 -7.85
C ALA A 16 -6.63 -0.46 -7.70
N ALA A 17 -6.33 0.55 -6.88
CA ALA A 17 -7.21 1.69 -6.68
C ALA A 17 -7.42 2.49 -7.97
N ILE A 18 -6.34 2.71 -8.75
CA ILE A 18 -6.41 3.38 -10.05
C ILE A 18 -7.30 2.61 -11.03
N TYR A 19 -7.14 1.29 -11.12
CA TYR A 19 -7.96 0.47 -12.00
C TYR A 19 -9.44 0.46 -11.59
N LEU A 20 -9.74 0.37 -10.29
CA LEU A 20 -11.11 0.46 -9.79
C LEU A 20 -11.75 1.82 -10.11
N LYS A 21 -11.03 2.92 -9.87
CA LYS A 21 -11.51 4.27 -10.20
C LYS A 21 -11.84 4.41 -11.68
N ARG A 22 -10.98 3.86 -12.55
CA ARG A 22 -11.21 3.85 -14.01
C ARG A 22 -12.39 2.98 -14.44
N ALA A 23 -12.73 1.95 -13.66
CA ALA A 23 -13.92 1.12 -13.85
C ALA A 23 -15.20 1.74 -13.26
N GLY A 24 -15.16 2.98 -12.76
CA GLY A 24 -16.33 3.65 -12.17
C GLY A 24 -16.65 3.22 -10.74
N ILE A 25 -15.70 2.59 -10.04
CA ILE A 25 -15.83 2.21 -8.62
C ILE A 25 -14.95 3.17 -7.82
N ASP A 26 -15.48 3.75 -6.74
CA ASP A 26 -14.71 4.59 -5.82
C ASP A 26 -14.13 3.75 -4.67
N PRO A 27 -12.84 3.36 -4.71
CA PRO A 27 -12.22 2.62 -3.62
C PRO A 27 -11.80 3.54 -2.47
N LEU A 28 -11.80 2.97 -1.26
CA LEU A 28 -11.12 3.54 -0.11
C LEU A 28 -9.81 2.77 0.14
N VAL A 29 -8.68 3.47 0.16
CA VAL A 29 -7.37 2.89 0.50
C VAL A 29 -7.02 3.25 1.94
N ILE A 30 -6.61 2.27 2.75
CA ILE A 30 -6.19 2.46 4.14
C ILE A 30 -4.80 1.83 4.31
N GLY A 31 -3.83 2.57 4.83
CA GLY A 31 -2.49 2.03 5.10
C GLY A 31 -1.78 2.76 6.23
N LYS A 32 -0.90 2.06 6.95
CA LYS A 32 -0.17 2.62 8.10
C LYS A 32 1.18 3.24 7.74
N ASP A 33 1.91 2.62 6.82
CA ASP A 33 3.27 2.98 6.43
C ASP A 33 3.55 2.59 4.97
N LEU A 34 4.72 3.00 4.45
CA LEU A 34 5.19 2.70 3.10
C LEU A 34 5.75 1.27 2.95
N GLY A 35 5.63 0.42 3.99
CA GLY A 35 6.06 -0.97 4.00
C GLY A 35 7.54 -1.16 3.70
N ALA A 36 7.88 -2.16 2.88
CA ALA A 36 9.25 -2.54 2.56
C ALA A 36 10.07 -1.44 1.86
N LEU A 37 9.41 -0.44 1.27
CA LEU A 37 10.05 0.65 0.53
C LEU A 37 10.36 1.87 1.41
N ASP A 38 9.82 1.95 2.63
CA ASP A 38 10.09 3.07 3.54
C ASP A 38 11.59 3.13 3.93
N GLY A 39 12.25 1.97 4.03
CA GLY A 39 13.67 1.85 4.35
C GLY A 39 14.57 1.46 3.18
N TYR A 40 14.07 1.45 1.94
CA TYR A 40 14.85 1.05 0.78
C TYR A 40 15.58 2.25 0.19
N SER A 41 16.87 2.40 0.54
CA SER A 41 17.73 3.48 0.04
C SER A 41 18.33 3.20 -1.34
N SER A 42 18.17 1.99 -1.86
CA SER A 42 18.67 1.62 -3.19
C SER A 42 17.69 2.08 -4.28
N LEU A 43 18.25 2.35 -5.46
CA LEU A 43 17.45 2.65 -6.64
C LEU A 43 16.70 1.41 -7.13
N VAL A 44 15.49 1.63 -7.63
CA VAL A 44 14.67 0.63 -8.31
C VAL A 44 14.94 0.76 -9.80
N GLU A 45 15.57 -0.27 -10.37
CA GLU A 45 15.97 -0.32 -11.79
C GLU A 45 15.09 -1.25 -12.62
N ASN A 46 14.21 -2.00 -11.96
CA ASN A 46 13.41 -3.08 -12.57
C ASN A 46 11.89 -2.80 -12.54
N TYR A 47 11.49 -1.53 -12.42
CA TYR A 47 10.07 -1.16 -12.50
C TYR A 47 9.70 -0.80 -13.94
N TYR A 48 8.85 -1.62 -14.56
CA TYR A 48 8.44 -1.47 -15.95
C TYR A 48 7.84 -0.08 -16.24
N GLY A 49 8.27 0.53 -17.35
CA GLY A 49 7.80 1.86 -17.79
C GLY A 49 8.64 3.03 -17.30
N LEU A 50 9.71 2.78 -16.54
CA LEU A 50 10.73 3.78 -16.20
C LEU A 50 11.99 3.54 -17.02
N SER A 51 12.48 4.58 -17.68
CA SER A 51 13.74 4.53 -18.44
C SER A 51 14.97 4.71 -17.55
N GLU A 52 14.79 5.44 -16.44
CA GLU A 52 15.85 5.74 -15.47
C GLU A 52 15.52 5.12 -14.12
N PRO A 53 16.54 4.68 -13.36
CA PRO A 53 16.37 4.23 -11.98
C PRO A 53 15.65 5.26 -11.11
N ILE A 54 14.80 4.80 -10.18
CA ILE A 54 14.05 5.67 -9.27
C ILE A 54 14.22 5.25 -7.81
N GLU A 55 14.30 6.21 -6.90
CA GLU A 55 14.23 5.91 -5.46
C GLU A 55 12.88 5.30 -5.09
N GLY A 56 12.87 4.23 -4.27
CA GLY A 56 11.65 3.55 -3.85
C GLY A 56 10.61 4.46 -3.20
N ARG A 57 11.05 5.42 -2.37
CA ARG A 57 10.16 6.43 -1.75
C ARG A 57 9.53 7.35 -2.80
N LYS A 58 10.31 7.78 -3.80
CA LYS A 58 9.84 8.64 -4.88
C LYS A 58 8.82 7.91 -5.76
N LEU A 59 9.04 6.63 -6.06
CA LEU A 59 8.09 5.79 -6.77
C LEU A 59 6.73 5.73 -6.06
N ILE A 60 6.71 5.47 -4.74
CA ILE A 60 5.44 5.43 -3.99
C ILE A 60 4.77 6.80 -3.96
N LYS A 61 5.54 7.86 -3.70
CA LYS A 61 5.00 9.23 -3.68
C LYS A 61 4.32 9.59 -5.00
N GLN A 62 4.94 9.25 -6.13
CA GLN A 62 4.34 9.48 -7.45
C GLN A 62 3.02 8.70 -7.63
N GLY A 63 2.95 7.46 -7.15
CA GLY A 63 1.71 6.68 -7.15
C GLY A 63 0.61 7.28 -6.26
N ASP A 64 0.96 7.71 -5.04
CA ASP A 64 0.05 8.38 -4.12
C ASP A 64 -0.50 9.69 -4.73
N ASP A 65 0.37 10.52 -5.31
CA ASP A 65 -0.01 11.75 -6.00
C ASP A 65 -0.92 11.47 -7.21
N GLN A 66 -0.64 10.41 -7.98
CA GLN A 66 -1.48 9.97 -9.10
C GLN A 66 -2.88 9.56 -8.62
N ALA A 67 -2.96 8.76 -7.56
CA ALA A 67 -4.24 8.33 -7.00
C ALA A 67 -5.05 9.52 -6.48
N LYS A 68 -4.42 10.46 -5.76
CA LYS A 68 -5.06 11.69 -5.28
C LYS A 68 -5.58 12.57 -6.41
N LYS A 69 -4.81 12.72 -7.50
CA LYS A 69 -5.26 13.47 -8.70
C LYS A 69 -6.50 12.85 -9.35
N LEU A 70 -6.66 11.53 -9.26
CA LEU A 70 -7.85 10.82 -9.72
C LEU A 70 -9.01 10.88 -8.71
N GLY A 71 -8.86 11.57 -7.58
CA GLY A 71 -9.88 11.68 -6.54
C GLY A 71 -10.08 10.38 -5.76
N ILE A 72 -9.06 9.53 -5.66
CA ILE A 72 -9.09 8.32 -4.83
C ILE A 72 -8.82 8.71 -3.37
N LYS A 73 -9.65 8.19 -2.46
CA LYS A 73 -9.50 8.47 -1.03
C LYS A 73 -8.46 7.53 -0.41
N ILE A 74 -7.43 8.12 0.18
CA ILE A 74 -6.36 7.41 0.88
C ILE A 74 -6.35 7.89 2.34
N ILE A 75 -6.37 6.97 3.30
CA ILE A 75 -6.32 7.23 4.72
C ILE A 75 -5.06 6.61 5.32
N THR A 76 -4.31 7.43 6.07
CA THR A 76 -3.18 6.95 6.87
C THR A 76 -3.66 6.47 8.24
N ASP A 77 -3.86 5.15 8.34
CA ASP A 77 -4.36 4.46 9.53
C ASP A 77 -3.99 2.98 9.51
N SER A 78 -3.91 2.36 10.68
CA SER A 78 -3.53 0.96 10.85
C SER A 78 -4.77 0.09 10.99
N VAL A 79 -4.96 -0.87 10.08
CA VAL A 79 -6.04 -1.87 10.21
C VAL A 79 -5.60 -2.92 11.24
N ILE A 80 -6.40 -3.07 12.29
CA ILE A 80 -6.16 -4.00 13.41
C ILE A 80 -7.07 -5.22 13.38
N SER A 81 -8.21 -5.14 12.69
CA SER A 81 -9.14 -6.27 12.56
C SER A 81 -9.90 -6.21 11.24
N LEU A 82 -10.09 -7.39 10.64
CA LEU A 82 -10.96 -7.61 9.49
C LEU A 82 -11.86 -8.81 9.81
N LYS A 83 -13.17 -8.61 9.73
CA LYS A 83 -14.17 -9.67 9.94
C LYS A 83 -15.19 -9.64 8.81
N GLN A 84 -15.65 -10.81 8.39
CA GLN A 84 -16.79 -10.93 7.49
C GLN A 84 -18.05 -11.10 8.35
N GLU A 85 -19.08 -10.31 8.07
CA GLU A 85 -20.41 -10.42 8.66
C GLU A 85 -21.43 -10.46 7.50
N ASP A 86 -22.14 -11.58 7.39
CA ASP A 86 -23.08 -11.86 6.29
C ASP A 86 -22.45 -11.61 4.90
N SER A 87 -22.93 -10.57 4.20
CA SER A 87 -22.53 -10.18 2.85
C SER A 87 -21.54 -9.01 2.79
N HIS A 88 -20.96 -8.60 3.92
CA HIS A 88 -20.00 -7.49 3.96
C HIS A 88 -18.83 -7.75 4.92
N PHE A 89 -17.83 -6.89 4.83
CA PHE A 89 -16.67 -6.87 5.70
C PHE A 89 -16.73 -5.69 6.65
N ILE A 90 -16.32 -5.93 7.88
CA ILE A 90 -16.04 -4.93 8.90
C ILE A 90 -14.53 -4.78 9.03
N ILE A 91 -14.04 -3.57 8.80
CA ILE A 91 -12.65 -3.18 8.92
C ILE A 91 -12.53 -2.26 10.12
N VAL A 92 -11.76 -2.67 11.12
CA VAL A 92 -11.47 -1.86 12.30
C VAL A 92 -10.04 -1.35 12.20
N THR A 93 -9.87 -0.06 12.37
CA THR A 93 -8.57 0.61 12.42
C THR A 93 -8.32 1.19 13.82
N GLU A 94 -7.13 1.72 14.06
CA GLU A 94 -6.82 2.43 15.32
C GLU A 94 -7.70 3.67 15.52
N LYS A 95 -8.12 4.34 14.44
CA LYS A 95 -8.88 5.60 14.51
C LYS A 95 -10.35 5.47 14.13
N GLY A 96 -10.83 4.29 13.70
CA GLY A 96 -12.20 4.16 13.23
C GLY A 96 -12.65 2.77 12.81
N LYS A 97 -13.87 2.72 12.28
CA LYS A 97 -14.53 1.50 11.78
C LYS A 97 -15.14 1.78 10.41
N TYR A 98 -14.92 0.86 9.48
CA TYR A 98 -15.39 0.94 8.11
C TYR A 98 -16.11 -0.35 7.71
N THR A 99 -16.98 -0.25 6.70
CA THR A 99 -17.65 -1.41 6.10
C THR A 99 -17.47 -1.42 4.59
N SER A 100 -17.35 -2.61 4.01
CA SER A 100 -17.31 -2.79 2.55
C SER A 100 -17.85 -4.11 2.04
N GLU A 101 -18.32 -4.14 0.80
CA GLU A 101 -18.75 -5.38 0.11
C GLU A 101 -17.54 -6.28 -0.22
N SER A 102 -16.38 -5.69 -0.52
CA SER A 102 -15.16 -6.43 -0.83
C SER A 102 -13.92 -5.76 -0.25
N VAL A 103 -12.92 -6.58 0.07
CA VAL A 103 -11.62 -6.13 0.61
C VAL A 103 -10.48 -6.69 -0.22
N LEU A 104 -9.53 -5.84 -0.60
CA LEU A 104 -8.26 -6.24 -1.20
C LEU A 104 -7.13 -6.07 -0.18
N LEU A 105 -6.45 -7.16 0.16
CA LEU A 105 -5.27 -7.14 1.02
C LEU A 105 -4.02 -6.88 0.19
N ALA A 106 -3.47 -5.67 0.31
CA ALA A 106 -2.24 -5.21 -0.32
C ALA A 106 -1.18 -4.79 0.73
N THR A 107 -1.15 -5.50 1.87
CA THR A 107 -0.38 -5.16 3.08
C THR A 107 1.13 -5.31 2.92
N GLY A 108 1.59 -5.85 1.79
CA GLY A 108 2.99 -6.18 1.56
C GLY A 108 3.49 -7.27 2.51
N LYS A 109 4.82 -7.41 2.57
CA LYS A 109 5.51 -8.33 3.47
C LYS A 109 6.74 -7.64 4.02
N THR A 110 6.86 -7.61 5.35
CA THR A 110 8.09 -7.17 6.01
C THR A 110 9.16 -8.26 5.84
N ARG A 111 10.36 -7.90 5.37
CA ARG A 111 11.49 -8.83 5.39
C ARG A 111 11.94 -9.00 6.84
N GLN A 112 12.04 -10.25 7.30
CA GLN A 112 12.74 -10.55 8.54
C GLN A 112 14.22 -10.22 8.35
N THR A 113 14.78 -9.42 9.24
CA THR A 113 16.20 -9.08 9.26
C THR A 113 16.94 -10.01 10.20
N LEU A 114 18.17 -10.40 9.86
CA LEU A 114 19.02 -11.15 10.76
C LEU A 114 19.58 -10.21 11.83
N ASN A 115 19.48 -10.62 13.09
CA ASN A 115 20.10 -9.90 14.20
C ASN A 115 21.55 -10.37 14.39
N ILE A 116 22.42 -10.07 13.42
CA ILE A 116 23.85 -10.40 13.48
C ILE A 116 24.70 -9.14 13.30
N PRO A 117 25.88 -9.06 13.96
CA PRO A 117 26.79 -7.94 13.76
C PRO A 117 27.12 -7.73 12.28
N GLY A 118 27.05 -6.48 11.82
CA GLY A 118 27.37 -6.11 10.43
C GLY A 118 26.23 -6.29 9.42
N PHE A 119 25.11 -6.95 9.74
CA PHE A 119 23.99 -7.14 8.79
C PHE A 119 23.50 -5.82 8.19
N ASN A 120 23.22 -4.83 9.02
CA ASN A 120 22.75 -3.52 8.56
C ASN A 120 23.81 -2.77 7.73
N THR A 121 25.10 -2.94 8.04
CA THR A 121 26.22 -2.29 7.34
C THR A 121 26.39 -2.79 5.91
N TYR A 122 26.18 -4.09 5.69
CA TYR A 122 26.37 -4.77 4.39
C TYR A 122 25.07 -5.06 3.65
N ARG A 123 23.92 -4.68 4.21
CA ARG A 123 22.60 -4.91 3.60
C ARG A 123 22.53 -4.27 2.20
N GLY A 124 22.29 -5.09 1.18
CA GLY A 124 22.11 -4.63 -0.20
C GLY A 124 23.38 -4.15 -0.90
N LYS A 125 24.57 -4.52 -0.39
CA LYS A 125 25.89 -4.16 -0.95
C LYS A 125 26.62 -5.32 -1.64
N GLY A 126 25.91 -6.38 -2.00
CA GLY A 126 26.42 -7.57 -2.70
C GLY A 126 25.28 -8.39 -3.25
#